data_AF-A0A850NW89-F1
#
_entry.id   AF-A0A850NW89-F1
#
_cell.length_a   1.000
_cell.length_b   1.000
_cell.length_c   1.000
_cell.angle_alpha   90.00
_cell.angle_beta   90.00
_cell.angle_gamma   90.00
#
_symmetry.space_group_name_H-M   'P 1'
#
loop_
_entity.id
_entity.type
_entity.pdbx_description
1 polymer ?
#
loop_
_entity_poly.entity_id
_entity_poly.type
_entity_poly.pdbx_seq_one_letter_code
_entity_poly.pdbx_strand_id
1 'polypeptide(L)'
;HWAGARLPTEAEWESAASGMSAAAGLDTAHAVRPRAAGRGEGLRQMFGEVWQWTASAYLAYPGFRPATGAIGEYNGKFMNGQFVLRGSSCATPRGHSRATYRNFFQPHQRWQFSGLRLARDL
;
A
#
# COMPACT_ATOMS: atom_id res chain seq x y z
N HIS A 1 4.27 9.97 19.27
CA HIS A 1 3.42 10.14 18.07
C HIS A 1 2.26 11.09 18.38
N TRP A 2 2.02 12.11 17.55
CA TRP A 2 1.04 13.19 17.78
C TRP A 2 -0.39 12.70 18.07
N ALA A 3 -0.86 11.69 17.34
CA ALA A 3 -2.20 11.12 17.53
C ALA A 3 -2.26 10.00 18.61
N GLY A 4 -1.16 9.70 19.31
CA GLY A 4 -1.06 8.54 20.20
C GLY A 4 -1.22 7.19 19.47
N ALA A 5 -0.88 7.13 18.18
CA ALA A 5 -1.02 5.96 17.31
C ALA A 5 0.27 5.73 16.51
N ARG A 6 0.38 4.58 15.84
CA ARG A 6 1.51 4.20 14.97
C ARG A 6 1.04 3.91 13.54
N LEU A 7 1.98 3.63 12.65
CA LEU A 7 1.65 3.01 11.35
C LEU A 7 1.42 1.50 11.54
N PRO A 8 0.52 0.88 10.76
CA PRO A 8 0.40 -0.57 10.71
C PRO A 8 1.64 -1.17 10.07
N THR A 9 1.98 -2.41 10.43
CA THR A 9 2.85 -3.26 9.61
C THR A 9 2.12 -3.65 8.32
N GLU A 10 2.85 -4.09 7.29
CA GLU A 10 2.23 -4.58 6.06
C GLU A 10 1.34 -5.82 6.29
N ALA A 11 1.69 -6.65 7.28
CA ALA A 11 0.91 -7.83 7.66
C ALA A 11 -0.40 -7.47 8.36
N GLU A 12 -0.38 -6.52 9.30
CA GLU A 12 -1.60 -6.00 9.94
C GLU A 12 -2.52 -5.37 8.89
N TRP A 13 -1.95 -4.61 7.95
CA TRP A 13 -2.69 -4.00 6.87
C TRP A 13 -3.34 -5.05 5.95
N GLU A 14 -2.58 -6.08 5.55
CA GLU A 14 -3.09 -7.16 4.68
C GLU A 14 -4.21 -7.95 5.35
N SER A 15 -4.03 -8.29 6.63
CA SER A 15 -5.04 -8.95 7.45
C SER A 15 -6.32 -8.11 7.53
N ALA A 16 -6.19 -6.81 7.82
CA ALA A 16 -7.31 -5.89 7.92
C ALA A 16 -8.04 -5.66 6.57
N ALA A 17 -7.34 -5.81 5.45
CA ALA A 17 -7.89 -5.71 4.11
C ALA A 17 -8.50 -7.02 3.60
N SER A 18 -8.32 -8.13 4.33
CA SER A 18 -8.81 -9.45 3.92
C SER A 18 -10.33 -9.45 3.79
N GLY A 19 -10.84 -10.01 2.70
CA GLY A 19 -12.28 -10.03 2.38
C GLY A 19 -12.86 -8.72 1.84
N MET A 20 -12.06 -7.65 1.74
CA MET A 20 -12.49 -6.39 1.13
C MET A 20 -12.23 -6.37 -0.38
N SER A 21 -13.12 -5.72 -1.14
CA SER A 21 -12.96 -5.60 -2.59
C SER A 21 -11.80 -4.69 -2.96
N ALA A 22 -10.83 -5.22 -3.73
CA ALA A 22 -9.76 -4.47 -4.36
C ALA A 22 -10.13 -3.94 -5.76
N ALA A 23 -11.42 -3.92 -6.12
CA ALA A 23 -11.88 -3.54 -7.47
C ALA A 23 -11.78 -2.02 -7.76
N ALA A 24 -11.37 -1.21 -6.79
CA ALA A 24 -11.12 0.21 -6.99
C ALA A 24 -9.96 0.45 -7.98
N GLY A 25 -10.07 1.51 -8.77
CA GLY A 25 -9.04 1.91 -9.72
C GLY A 25 -9.57 2.78 -10.84
N LEU A 26 -8.65 3.40 -11.56
CA LEU A 26 -8.90 4.26 -12.69
C LEU A 26 -9.38 3.42 -13.88
N ASP A 27 -10.62 3.64 -14.33
CA ASP A 27 -11.24 2.99 -15.49
C ASP A 27 -11.63 3.97 -16.60
N THR A 28 -11.70 5.26 -16.27
CA THR A 28 -12.18 6.35 -17.12
C THR A 28 -11.35 7.60 -16.85
N ALA A 29 -11.16 8.44 -17.87
CA ALA A 29 -10.46 9.70 -17.73
C ALA A 29 -11.28 10.67 -16.86
N HIS A 30 -10.77 10.98 -15.66
CA HIS A 30 -11.32 12.00 -14.77
C HIS A 30 -10.18 12.63 -13.97
N ALA A 31 -10.47 13.73 -13.26
CA ALA A 31 -9.48 14.36 -12.38
C ALA A 31 -9.02 13.36 -11.31
N VAL A 32 -7.76 12.94 -11.38
CA VAL A 32 -7.16 11.96 -10.48
C VAL A 32 -6.83 12.64 -9.15
N ARG A 33 -7.72 12.49 -8.17
CA ARG A 33 -7.54 13.00 -6.81
C ARG A 33 -8.17 12.07 -5.77
N PRO A 34 -7.60 11.99 -4.55
CA PRO A 34 -8.24 11.28 -3.45
C PRO A 34 -9.58 11.91 -3.08
N ARG A 35 -10.53 11.07 -2.68
CA ARG A 35 -11.85 11.46 -2.19
C ARG A 35 -11.95 11.16 -0.70
N ALA A 36 -12.72 11.98 0.02
CA ALA A 36 -13.01 11.73 1.42
C ALA A 36 -13.84 10.44 1.58
N ALA A 37 -13.60 9.70 2.67
CA ALA A 37 -14.44 8.57 3.04
C ALA A 37 -15.87 9.03 3.27
N GLY A 38 -16.85 8.26 2.78
CA GLY A 38 -18.23 8.41 3.25
C GLY A 38 -18.36 8.16 4.76
N ARG A 39 -19.48 8.60 5.33
CA ARG A 39 -19.86 8.25 6.71
C ARG A 39 -20.13 6.74 6.82
N GLY A 40 -19.86 6.18 7.99
CA GLY A 40 -20.10 4.77 8.29
C GLY A 40 -19.18 4.26 9.41
N GLU A 41 -19.30 2.97 9.70
CA GLU A 41 -18.46 2.26 10.66
C GLU A 41 -17.39 1.42 9.95
N GLY A 42 -16.46 0.87 10.72
CA GLY A 42 -15.41 -0.03 10.24
C GLY A 42 -14.36 0.62 9.31
N LEU A 43 -13.49 -0.24 8.77
CA LEU A 43 -12.44 0.16 7.85
C LEU A 43 -13.03 0.47 6.47
N ARG A 44 -12.71 1.65 5.94
CA ARG A 44 -13.12 2.12 4.62
C ARG A 44 -11.92 2.62 3.84
N GLN A 45 -12.07 2.65 2.52
CA GLN A 45 -11.01 3.10 1.60
C GLN A 45 -9.68 2.39 1.87
N MET A 46 -9.75 1.07 2.09
CA MET A 46 -8.53 0.26 2.08
C MET A 46 -7.90 0.29 0.69
N PHE A 47 -8.69 0.44 -0.38
CA PHE A 47 -8.17 0.50 -1.75
C PHE A 47 -8.50 1.80 -2.50
N GLY A 48 -7.61 2.19 -3.43
CA GLY A 48 -7.94 3.06 -4.57
C GLY A 48 -7.92 4.57 -4.36
N GLU A 49 -7.48 5.06 -3.20
CA GLU A 49 -7.46 6.51 -2.91
C GLU A 49 -6.02 7.02 -2.80
N VAL A 50 -5.26 6.49 -1.85
CA VAL A 50 -3.83 6.74 -1.67
C VAL A 50 -3.13 5.45 -1.28
N TRP A 51 -1.89 5.30 -1.73
CA TRP A 51 -0.97 4.30 -1.21
C TRP A 51 -0.71 4.57 0.28
N GLN A 52 -0.91 3.59 1.13
CA GLN A 52 -0.86 3.75 2.58
C GLN A 52 0.48 3.26 3.10
N TRP A 53 1.27 4.17 3.68
CA TRP A 53 2.55 3.83 4.29
C TRP A 53 2.37 2.84 5.44
N THR A 54 3.25 1.84 5.49
CA THR A 54 3.36 0.88 6.59
C THR A 54 4.68 1.08 7.33
N ALA A 55 4.78 0.55 8.55
CA ALA A 55 6.03 0.48 9.31
C ALA A 55 7.01 -0.58 8.77
N SER A 56 6.65 -1.34 7.75
CA SER A 56 7.43 -2.45 7.22
C SER A 56 8.43 -1.99 6.17
N ALA A 57 9.71 -2.36 6.37
CA ALA A 57 10.72 -2.25 5.33
C ALA A 57 10.37 -3.18 4.16
N TYR A 58 10.71 -2.79 2.93
CA TYR A 58 10.53 -3.63 1.76
C TYR A 58 11.59 -4.74 1.74
N LEU A 59 11.28 -5.85 2.41
CA LEU A 59 12.13 -7.04 2.49
C LEU A 59 11.48 -8.22 1.77
N ALA A 60 12.31 -9.21 1.43
CA ALA A 60 11.85 -10.48 0.90
C ALA A 60 11.01 -11.22 1.96
N TYR A 61 9.88 -11.80 1.55
CA TYR A 61 9.18 -12.76 2.39
C TYR A 61 9.99 -14.05 2.52
N PRO A 62 9.86 -14.81 3.64
CA PRO A 62 10.53 -16.09 3.80
C PRO A 62 10.29 -17.02 2.60
N GLY A 63 11.37 -17.59 2.06
CA GLY A 63 11.31 -18.48 0.90
C GLY A 63 11.26 -17.78 -0.47
N PHE A 64 11.23 -16.44 -0.53
CA PHE A 64 11.36 -15.73 -1.80
C PHE A 64 12.70 -16.05 -2.47
N ARG A 65 12.64 -16.53 -3.71
CA ARG A 65 13.79 -16.78 -4.56
C ARG A 65 13.64 -15.94 -5.83
N PRO A 66 14.56 -15.01 -6.13
CA PRO A 66 14.49 -14.25 -7.37
C PRO A 66 14.61 -15.21 -8.56
N ALA A 67 13.88 -14.91 -9.64
CA ALA A 67 14.04 -15.64 -10.89
C ALA A 67 15.47 -15.41 -11.44
N THR A 68 16.02 -16.41 -12.13
CA THR A 68 17.33 -16.28 -12.78
C THR A 68 17.27 -15.27 -13.94
N GLY A 69 18.32 -14.45 -14.08
CA GLY A 69 18.42 -13.42 -15.12
C GLY A 69 17.80 -12.07 -14.74
N ALA A 70 17.59 -11.20 -15.74
CA ALA A 70 17.20 -9.79 -15.55
C ALA A 70 15.88 -9.59 -14.76
N ILE A 71 14.98 -10.57 -14.74
CA ILE A 71 13.72 -10.52 -13.98
C ILE A 71 13.97 -10.55 -12.46
N GLY A 72 15.04 -11.22 -12.00
CA GLY A 72 15.40 -11.29 -10.57
C GLY A 72 15.82 -9.94 -9.98
N GLU A 73 16.34 -9.05 -10.82
CA GLU A 73 16.74 -7.69 -10.41
C GLU A 73 15.56 -6.76 -10.16
N TYR A 74 14.36 -7.10 -10.63
CA TYR A 74 13.21 -6.19 -10.60
C TYR A 74 12.84 -5.76 -9.17
N ASN A 75 13.04 -6.66 -8.19
CA ASN A 75 12.70 -6.40 -6.79
C ASN A 75 13.90 -6.53 -5.83
N GLY A 76 14.83 -7.45 -6.09
CA GLY A 76 15.89 -7.79 -5.13
C GLY A 76 16.88 -6.65 -4.84
N LYS A 77 17.22 -5.82 -5.83
CA LYS A 77 18.18 -4.71 -5.66
C LYS A 77 17.64 -3.50 -4.90
N PHE A 78 16.32 -3.44 -4.72
CA PHE A 78 15.62 -2.32 -4.09
C PHE A 78 15.25 -2.59 -2.62
N MET A 79 15.58 -3.76 -2.07
CA MET A 79 15.32 -4.12 -0.67
C MET A 79 16.31 -3.46 0.32
N ASN A 80 16.60 -2.18 0.13
CA ASN A 80 17.41 -1.36 1.02
C ASN A 80 16.85 0.08 1.08
N GLY A 81 16.58 0.56 2.30
CA GLY A 81 16.16 1.95 2.53
C GLY A 81 14.76 2.32 2.02
N GLN A 82 13.92 1.33 1.69
CA GLN A 82 12.56 1.51 1.20
C GLN A 82 11.54 0.88 2.15
N PHE A 83 10.34 1.47 2.18
CA PHE A 83 9.22 1.01 3.00
C PHE A 83 8.04 0.61 2.12
N VAL A 84 7.25 -0.33 2.61
CA VAL A 84 6.08 -0.85 1.89
C VAL A 84 4.91 0.11 2.00
N LEU A 85 4.25 0.32 0.87
CA LEU A 85 2.93 0.95 0.78
C LEU A 85 1.90 -0.04 0.22
N ARG A 86 0.67 0.11 0.67
CA ARG A 86 -0.44 -0.81 0.38
C ARG A 86 -1.67 -0.08 -0.14
N GLY A 87 -2.60 -0.83 -0.72
CA GLY A 87 -3.94 -0.32 -1.01
C GLY A 87 -4.15 0.40 -2.33
N SER A 88 -3.15 0.56 -3.19
CA SER A 88 -3.31 1.34 -4.44
C SER A 88 -3.75 2.80 -4.23
N SER A 89 -3.84 3.56 -5.32
CA SER A 89 -4.20 4.98 -5.28
C SER A 89 -5.24 5.31 -6.33
N CYS A 90 -5.76 6.54 -6.30
CA CYS A 90 -6.66 7.05 -7.34
C CYS A 90 -6.04 7.03 -8.75
N ALA A 91 -4.70 6.97 -8.85
CA ALA A 91 -3.98 6.84 -10.12
C ALA A 91 -3.72 5.39 -10.55
N THR A 92 -4.08 4.39 -9.73
CA THR A 92 -3.81 2.98 -10.04
C THR A 92 -4.88 2.42 -10.98
N PRO A 93 -4.51 1.78 -12.11
CA PRO A 93 -5.48 1.17 -13.03
C PRO A 93 -6.39 0.15 -12.35
N ARG A 94 -7.66 0.09 -12.77
CA ARG A 94 -8.59 -0.97 -12.32
C ARG A 94 -8.01 -2.35 -12.66
N GLY A 95 -8.12 -3.30 -11.73
CA GLY A 95 -7.62 -4.68 -11.88
C GLY A 95 -6.16 -4.88 -11.49
N HIS A 96 -5.38 -3.81 -11.27
CA HIS A 96 -3.99 -3.92 -10.82
C HIS A 96 -3.87 -4.13 -9.30
N SER A 97 -4.84 -3.60 -8.55
CA SER A 97 -4.90 -3.67 -7.09
C SER A 97 -5.16 -5.11 -6.61
N ARG A 98 -4.40 -5.56 -5.61
CA ARG A 98 -4.64 -6.81 -4.88
C ARG A 98 -4.37 -6.56 -3.40
N ALA A 99 -5.05 -7.30 -2.52
CA ALA A 99 -4.77 -7.24 -1.09
C ALA A 99 -3.29 -7.49 -0.80
N THR A 100 -2.66 -8.41 -1.54
CA THR A 100 -1.25 -8.78 -1.45
C THR A 100 -0.27 -7.87 -2.22
N TYR A 101 -0.74 -6.85 -2.93
CA TYR A 101 0.13 -6.00 -3.77
C TYR A 101 1.04 -5.09 -2.94
N ARG A 102 2.36 -5.25 -3.06
CA ARG A 102 3.37 -4.46 -2.32
C ARG A 102 3.96 -3.40 -3.23
N ASN A 103 3.64 -2.13 -2.97
CA ASN A 103 4.37 -1.01 -3.55
C ASN A 103 5.48 -0.58 -2.59
N PHE A 104 6.53 0.09 -3.06
CA PHE A 104 7.66 0.47 -2.23
C PHE A 104 8.31 1.77 -2.70
N PHE A 105 8.69 2.62 -1.75
CA PHE A 105 9.40 3.87 -2.01
C PHE A 105 10.33 4.22 -0.85
N GLN A 106 11.29 5.11 -1.11
CA GLN A 106 12.13 5.67 -0.05
C GLN A 106 11.29 6.60 0.84
N PRO A 107 11.56 6.67 2.15
CA PRO A 107 10.67 7.36 3.11
C PRO A 107 10.56 8.88 2.88
N HIS A 108 11.53 9.49 2.19
CA HIS A 108 11.50 10.92 1.86
C HIS A 108 10.67 11.24 0.60
N GLN A 109 10.25 10.24 -0.18
CA GLN A 109 9.56 10.45 -1.45
C GLN A 109 8.09 10.81 -1.21
N ARG A 110 7.68 11.98 -1.71
CA ARG A 110 6.33 12.55 -1.50
C ARG A 110 5.59 12.89 -2.79
N TRP A 111 6.15 12.52 -3.95
CA TRP A 111 5.58 12.80 -5.27
C TRP A 111 4.47 11.81 -5.66
N GLN A 112 4.45 10.63 -5.04
CA GLN A 112 3.40 9.63 -5.25
C GLN A 112 2.12 9.98 -4.50
N PHE A 113 0.98 9.50 -4.99
CA PHE A 113 -0.31 9.53 -4.30
C PHE A 113 -0.27 8.63 -3.05
N SER A 114 0.35 9.13 -1.99
CA SER A 114 0.59 8.41 -0.75
C SER A 114 0.00 9.14 0.45
N GLY A 115 -0.41 8.38 1.46
CA GLY A 115 -0.99 8.88 2.70
C GLY A 115 -0.77 7.90 3.84
N LEU A 116 -1.46 8.14 4.96
CA LEU A 116 -1.26 7.40 6.20
C LEU A 116 -2.56 6.73 6.63
N ARG A 117 -2.45 5.53 7.18
CA ARG A 117 -3.49 4.88 8.00
C ARG A 117 -2.89 4.64 9.38
N LEU A 118 -3.65 4.96 10.43
CA LEU A 118 -3.20 4.78 11.80
C LEU A 118 -3.59 3.39 12.33
N ALA A 119 -2.76 2.85 13.20
CA ALA A 119 -2.98 1.63 13.96
C ALA A 119 -2.63 1.86 15.45
N ARG A 120 -3.20 1.03 16.33
CA ARG A 120 -2.95 1.05 17.78
C ARG A 120 -2.81 -0.37 18.29
N ASP A 121 -2.05 -0.53 19.35
CA ASP A 121 -2.03 -1.74 20.15
C ASP A 121 -3.27 -1.78 21.06
N LEU A 122 -3.72 -2.98 21.43
CA LEU A 122 -4.90 -3.21 22.27
C LEU A 122 -4.50 -3.36 23.74
#